data_AF-A0A439UYT9-F1
#
_entry.id   AF-A0A439UYT9-F1
#
_cell.length_a   1.000
_cell.length_b   1.000
_cell.length_c   1.000
_cell.angle_alpha   90.00
_cell.angle_beta   90.00
_cell.angle_gamma   90.00
#
_symmetry.space_group_name_H-M   'P 1'
#
loop_
_entity.id
_entity.type
_entity.pdbx_description
1 polymer ?
#
loop_
_entity_poly.entity_id
_entity_poly.type
_entity_poly.pdbx_seq_one_letter_code
_entity_poly.pdbx_strand_id
1 'polypeptide(L)'
;MAETRTEALHQNAEGLDIQAPDAILSYLADAQIEAAKVVRHAIPSIARAAEIISAKLNSGGKLAYAAAGSSGLMALADALELPGTFGIHRDRIAILIAGGDDAFRTLAGGPEDDTEEAAAAVANAGLGKGDCLIAISASGTTPYAVRAIEDARLRGAATIAIANNGNSPLLRLAETAILLETPPELIAGSTRMGAGTAQKIALNMLSTLTAIHLGHVHDGYMVNLMADNIKLRDRAARIVAAVSGRGTDEAARLLEKSGGAVKTAILLAAGADSTDAAQKILEEAGQKLRPALSAIEGSKGSKASVLIKTEPEKGQQGD
;
A
#
# COMPACT_ATOMS: atom_id res chain seq x y z
N MET A 1 -36.80 -4.74 0.51
CA MET A 1 -35.56 -4.12 -0.01
C MET A 1 -35.20 -4.85 -1.28
N ALA A 2 -34.73 -4.16 -2.32
CA ALA A 2 -34.17 -4.86 -3.48
C ALA A 2 -32.96 -5.68 -3.01
N GLU A 3 -32.86 -6.93 -3.43
CA GLU A 3 -31.75 -7.81 -3.10
C GLU A 3 -30.44 -7.19 -3.61
N THR A 4 -29.45 -7.03 -2.72
CA THR A 4 -28.14 -6.49 -3.11
C THR A 4 -27.35 -7.56 -3.86
N ARG A 5 -26.39 -7.16 -4.70
CA ARG A 5 -25.60 -8.14 -5.50
C ARG A 5 -24.85 -9.13 -4.62
N THR A 6 -24.44 -8.71 -3.42
CA THR A 6 -23.75 -9.57 -2.44
C THR A 6 -24.63 -10.67 -1.84
N GLU A 7 -25.95 -10.47 -1.78
CA GLU A 7 -26.90 -11.46 -1.24
C GLU A 7 -27.61 -12.27 -2.33
N ALA A 8 -27.55 -11.81 -3.58
CA ALA A 8 -28.23 -12.45 -4.70
C ALA A 8 -27.76 -13.90 -4.94
N LEU A 9 -28.67 -14.73 -5.43
CA LEU A 9 -28.37 -16.10 -5.82
C LEU A 9 -27.55 -16.14 -7.12
N HIS A 10 -26.48 -16.94 -7.15
CA HIS A 10 -25.68 -17.15 -8.36
C HIS A 10 -26.42 -18.05 -9.38
N GLN A 11 -26.21 -17.80 -10.67
CA GLN A 11 -26.88 -18.54 -11.76
C GLN A 11 -26.61 -20.06 -11.77
N ASN A 12 -25.48 -20.48 -11.19
CA ASN A 12 -25.08 -21.89 -11.07
C ASN A 12 -25.32 -22.46 -9.65
N ALA A 13 -26.13 -21.81 -8.81
CA ALA A 13 -26.35 -22.27 -7.44
C ALA A 13 -27.34 -23.45 -7.35
N GLU A 14 -28.27 -23.57 -8.31
CA GLU A 14 -29.27 -24.64 -8.29
C GLU A 14 -28.61 -26.02 -8.48
N GLY A 15 -28.85 -26.92 -7.53
CA GLY A 15 -28.30 -28.27 -7.53
C GLY A 15 -26.79 -28.35 -7.31
N LEU A 16 -26.16 -27.29 -6.77
CA LEU A 16 -24.72 -27.24 -6.50
C LEU A 16 -24.27 -28.36 -5.53
N ASP A 17 -25.08 -28.66 -4.52
CA ASP A 17 -24.81 -29.61 -3.44
C ASP A 17 -24.83 -31.08 -3.87
N ILE A 18 -25.35 -31.38 -5.07
CA ILE A 18 -25.40 -32.72 -5.66
C ILE A 18 -24.42 -32.91 -6.82
N GLN A 19 -23.65 -31.88 -7.19
CA GLN A 19 -22.63 -31.98 -8.24
C GLN A 19 -21.43 -32.82 -7.79
N ALA A 20 -20.64 -33.28 -8.77
CA ALA A 20 -19.37 -33.92 -8.48
C ALA A 20 -18.40 -32.91 -7.81
N PRO A 21 -17.55 -33.35 -6.86
CA PRO A 21 -16.68 -32.44 -6.12
C PRO A 21 -15.76 -31.57 -6.98
N ASP A 22 -15.23 -32.11 -8.07
CA ASP A 22 -14.39 -31.40 -9.04
C ASP A 22 -15.18 -30.30 -9.78
N ALA A 23 -16.43 -30.57 -10.16
CA ALA A 23 -17.30 -29.56 -10.76
C ALA A 23 -17.60 -28.40 -9.79
N ILE A 24 -17.89 -28.71 -8.51
CA ILE A 24 -18.09 -27.69 -7.46
C ILE A 24 -16.84 -26.84 -7.31
N LEU A 25 -15.65 -27.46 -7.22
CA LEU A 25 -14.39 -26.75 -7.09
C LEU A 25 -14.08 -25.86 -8.31
N SER A 26 -14.40 -26.32 -9.53
CA SER A 26 -14.29 -25.50 -10.73
C SER A 26 -15.19 -24.26 -10.66
N TYR A 27 -16.47 -24.41 -10.28
CA TYR A 27 -17.36 -23.25 -10.13
C TYR A 27 -16.88 -22.27 -9.05
N LEU A 28 -16.36 -22.77 -7.92
CA LEU A 28 -15.81 -21.92 -6.85
C LEU A 28 -14.56 -21.15 -7.30
N ALA A 29 -13.70 -21.79 -8.10
CA ALA A 29 -12.50 -21.15 -8.65
C ALA A 29 -12.86 -20.08 -9.69
N ASP A 30 -13.77 -20.41 -10.61
CA ASP A 30 -14.22 -19.49 -11.66
C ASP A 30 -14.90 -18.25 -11.06
N ALA A 31 -15.77 -18.42 -10.06
CA ALA A 31 -16.42 -17.30 -9.36
C ALA A 31 -15.40 -16.32 -8.74
N GLN A 32 -14.32 -16.84 -8.15
CA GLN A 32 -13.24 -15.99 -7.61
C GLN A 32 -12.44 -15.29 -8.72
N ILE A 33 -12.18 -15.96 -9.85
CA ILE A 33 -11.53 -15.36 -11.01
C ILE A 33 -12.37 -14.23 -11.59
N GLU A 34 -13.68 -14.41 -11.74
CA GLU A 34 -14.58 -13.36 -12.20
C GLU A 34 -14.64 -12.18 -11.24
N ALA A 35 -14.72 -12.45 -9.94
CA ALA A 35 -14.65 -11.39 -8.92
C ALA A 35 -13.32 -10.64 -8.96
N ALA A 36 -12.19 -11.31 -9.17
CA ALA A 36 -10.88 -10.67 -9.29
C ALA A 36 -10.78 -9.72 -10.50
N LYS A 37 -11.45 -10.04 -11.62
CA LYS A 37 -11.40 -9.22 -12.85
C LYS A 37 -12.02 -7.84 -12.65
N VAL A 38 -13.03 -7.70 -11.79
CA VAL A 38 -13.77 -6.42 -11.62
C VAL A 38 -12.88 -5.31 -11.05
N VAL A 39 -11.80 -5.67 -10.35
CA VAL A 39 -10.86 -4.71 -9.75
C VAL A 39 -10.21 -3.82 -10.82
N ARG A 40 -10.10 -4.29 -12.07
CA ARG A 40 -9.61 -3.47 -13.19
C ARG A 40 -10.43 -2.21 -13.41
N HIS A 41 -11.74 -2.26 -13.21
CA HIS A 41 -12.60 -1.08 -13.36
C HIS A 41 -12.36 -0.04 -12.26
N ALA A 42 -11.82 -0.46 -11.11
CA ALA A 42 -11.51 0.41 -9.98
C ALA A 42 -10.10 1.04 -10.03
N ILE A 43 -9.30 0.77 -11.07
CA ILE A 43 -7.93 1.32 -11.19
C ILE A 43 -7.90 2.86 -11.01
N PRO A 44 -8.79 3.67 -11.64
CA PRO A 44 -8.75 5.11 -11.47
C PRO A 44 -9.03 5.58 -10.04
N SER A 45 -9.92 4.90 -9.30
CA SER A 45 -10.20 5.25 -7.89
C SER A 45 -9.11 4.76 -6.95
N ILE A 46 -8.52 3.59 -7.20
CA ILE A 46 -7.34 3.09 -6.48
C ILE A 46 -6.16 4.05 -6.66
N ALA A 47 -5.92 4.57 -7.87
CA ALA A 47 -4.85 5.52 -8.13
C ALA A 47 -5.03 6.83 -7.33
N ARG A 48 -6.24 7.42 -7.35
CA ARG A 48 -6.55 8.62 -6.56
C ARG A 48 -6.40 8.36 -5.06
N ALA A 49 -6.87 7.22 -4.58
CA ALA A 49 -6.72 6.82 -3.18
C ALA A 49 -5.24 6.70 -2.79
N ALA A 50 -4.40 6.10 -3.63
CA ALA A 50 -2.96 5.98 -3.38
C ALA A 50 -2.26 7.35 -3.33
N GLU A 51 -2.65 8.30 -4.18
CA GLU A 51 -2.15 9.68 -4.14
C GLU A 51 -2.48 10.34 -2.80
N ILE A 52 -3.73 10.26 -2.35
CA ILE A 52 -4.18 10.79 -1.05
C ILE A 52 -3.37 10.18 0.09
N ILE A 53 -3.30 8.84 0.16
CA ILE A 53 -2.58 8.14 1.24
C ILE A 53 -1.11 8.52 1.23
N SER A 54 -0.45 8.49 0.07
CA SER A 54 0.97 8.83 -0.04
C SER A 54 1.26 10.27 0.41
N ALA A 55 0.38 11.23 0.07
CA ALA A 55 0.52 12.62 0.52
C ALA A 55 0.38 12.76 2.05
N LYS A 56 -0.58 12.05 2.67
CA LYS A 56 -0.76 12.04 4.13
C LYS A 56 0.42 11.40 4.84
N LEU A 57 0.88 10.24 4.37
CA LEU A 57 2.03 9.54 4.94
C LEU A 57 3.32 10.35 4.79
N ASN A 58 3.55 10.98 3.65
CA ASN A 58 4.71 11.85 3.42
C ASN A 58 4.72 13.08 4.34
N SER A 59 3.54 13.54 4.78
CA SER A 59 3.38 14.68 5.69
C SER A 59 3.40 14.30 7.18
N GLY A 60 3.67 13.03 7.52
CA GLY A 60 3.73 12.58 8.92
C GLY A 60 2.41 12.01 9.50
N GLY A 61 1.34 11.90 8.70
CA GLY A 61 0.03 11.39 9.16
C GLY A 61 -0.11 9.85 9.22
N LYS A 62 -1.19 9.35 9.81
CA LYS A 62 -1.47 7.91 9.96
C LYS A 62 -2.35 7.39 8.83
N LEU A 63 -2.24 6.09 8.58
CA LEU A 63 -3.16 5.30 7.76
C LEU A 63 -3.94 4.36 8.67
N ALA A 64 -5.26 4.46 8.66
CA ALA A 64 -6.16 3.61 9.41
C ALA A 64 -6.99 2.71 8.48
N TYR A 65 -7.27 1.50 8.95
CA TYR A 65 -8.22 0.59 8.32
C TYR A 65 -9.38 0.33 9.27
N ALA A 66 -10.62 0.38 8.79
CA ALA A 66 -11.82 0.11 9.58
C ALA A 66 -12.74 -0.90 8.89
N ALA A 67 -12.99 -2.04 9.52
CA ALA A 67 -13.81 -3.11 8.93
C ALA A 67 -14.26 -4.14 9.98
N ALA A 68 -15.20 -4.99 9.59
CA ALA A 68 -15.64 -6.15 10.36
C ALA A 68 -15.39 -7.46 9.60
N GLY A 69 -15.41 -8.58 10.31
CA GLY A 69 -15.40 -9.92 9.72
C GLY A 69 -14.29 -10.14 8.69
N SER A 70 -14.65 -10.75 7.55
CA SER A 70 -13.70 -11.09 6.48
C SER A 70 -13.04 -9.86 5.85
N SER A 71 -13.76 -8.72 5.73
CA SER A 71 -13.17 -7.46 5.26
C SER A 71 -12.10 -6.95 6.23
N GLY A 72 -12.32 -7.12 7.55
CA GLY A 72 -11.31 -6.88 8.58
C GLY A 72 -10.06 -7.73 8.41
N LEU A 73 -10.20 -9.01 8.06
CA LEU A 73 -9.04 -9.88 7.80
C LEU A 73 -8.22 -9.43 6.58
N MET A 74 -8.88 -9.00 5.50
CA MET A 74 -8.18 -8.50 4.31
C MET A 74 -7.41 -7.23 4.63
N ALA A 75 -8.02 -6.32 5.40
CA ALA A 75 -7.41 -5.10 5.89
C ALA A 75 -6.20 -5.38 6.79
N LEU A 76 -6.35 -6.30 7.74
CA LEU A 76 -5.30 -6.74 8.66
C LEU A 76 -4.09 -7.27 7.89
N ALA A 77 -4.32 -8.13 6.90
CA ALA A 77 -3.25 -8.71 6.10
C ALA A 77 -2.45 -7.64 5.35
N ASP A 78 -3.12 -6.67 4.71
CA ASP A 78 -2.43 -5.56 4.05
C ASP A 78 -1.65 -4.69 5.04
N ALA A 79 -2.29 -4.28 6.14
CA ALA A 79 -1.72 -3.39 7.15
C ALA A 79 -0.48 -3.96 7.85
N LEU A 80 -0.48 -5.26 8.18
CA LEU A 80 0.64 -5.92 8.85
C LEU A 80 1.85 -6.15 7.93
N GLU A 81 1.64 -6.20 6.61
CA GLU A 81 2.71 -6.40 5.62
C GLU A 81 3.47 -5.09 5.31
N LEU A 82 2.86 -3.91 5.51
CA LEU A 82 3.47 -2.63 5.13
C LEU A 82 4.80 -2.31 5.81
N PRO A 83 5.00 -2.54 7.13
CA PRO A 83 6.28 -2.27 7.77
C PRO A 83 7.41 -3.14 7.21
N GLY A 84 7.17 -4.45 7.08
CA GLY A 84 8.19 -5.39 6.59
C GLY A 84 8.49 -5.27 5.10
N THR A 85 7.50 -4.85 4.30
CA THR A 85 7.59 -4.78 2.84
C THR A 85 8.10 -3.41 2.37
N PHE A 86 7.54 -2.33 2.93
CA PHE A 86 7.78 -0.96 2.46
C PHE A 86 8.44 -0.06 3.50
N GLY A 87 8.70 -0.53 4.72
CA GLY A 87 9.32 0.28 5.77
C GLY A 87 8.40 1.39 6.30
N ILE A 88 7.08 1.26 6.12
CA ILE A 88 6.10 2.19 6.72
C ILE A 88 6.01 1.85 8.21
N HIS A 89 6.37 2.79 9.09
CA HIS A 89 6.42 2.52 10.52
C HIS A 89 5.07 2.08 11.10
N ARG A 90 5.11 1.11 12.03
CA ARG A 90 3.92 0.49 12.63
C ARG A 90 3.06 1.45 13.45
N ASP A 91 3.66 2.49 14.04
CA ASP A 91 2.96 3.55 14.79
C ASP A 91 2.16 4.50 13.88
N ARG A 92 2.44 4.47 12.56
CA ARG A 92 1.69 5.18 11.52
C ARG A 92 0.49 4.39 11.01
N ILE A 93 0.29 3.15 11.47
CA ILE A 93 -0.75 2.26 10.97
C ILE A 93 -1.72 1.91 12.11
N ALA A 94 -2.99 2.19 11.92
CA ALA A 94 -4.07 1.81 12.83
C ALA A 94 -4.98 0.75 12.18
N ILE A 95 -5.37 -0.26 12.95
CA ILE A 95 -6.24 -1.34 12.49
C ILE A 95 -7.43 -1.39 13.43
N LEU A 96 -8.59 -0.99 12.93
CA LEU A 96 -9.84 -0.85 13.67
C LEU A 96 -10.76 -1.98 13.19
N ILE A 97 -10.68 -3.12 13.87
CA ILE A 97 -11.53 -4.28 13.57
C ILE A 97 -12.67 -4.31 14.59
N ALA A 98 -13.90 -4.50 14.12
CA ALA A 98 -15.07 -4.67 14.99
C ALA A 98 -14.87 -5.88 15.91
N GLY A 99 -15.09 -5.70 17.22
CA GLY A 99 -14.81 -6.70 18.25
C GLY A 99 -13.37 -6.74 18.74
N GLY A 100 -12.51 -5.81 18.28
CA GLY A 100 -11.13 -5.68 18.71
C GLY A 100 -10.31 -6.98 18.62
N ASP A 101 -9.48 -7.24 19.63
CA ASP A 101 -8.61 -8.43 19.66
C ASP A 101 -9.39 -9.76 19.71
N ASP A 102 -10.61 -9.76 20.24
CA ASP A 102 -11.45 -10.96 20.28
C ASP A 102 -11.95 -11.37 18.89
N ALA A 103 -12.00 -10.43 17.94
CA ALA A 103 -12.29 -10.71 16.53
C ALA A 103 -11.31 -11.75 15.97
N PHE A 104 -10.06 -11.80 16.44
CA PHE A 104 -9.06 -12.79 15.97
C PHE A 104 -9.31 -14.20 16.49
N ARG A 105 -10.21 -14.39 17.46
CA ARG A 105 -10.57 -15.70 18.00
C ARG A 105 -11.84 -16.26 17.39
N THR A 106 -12.86 -15.42 17.19
CA THR A 106 -14.21 -15.89 16.89
C THR A 106 -14.85 -15.26 15.66
N LEU A 107 -14.42 -14.06 15.24
CA LEU A 107 -15.11 -13.24 14.23
C LEU A 107 -16.64 -13.19 14.45
N ALA A 108 -17.05 -12.95 15.70
CA ALA A 108 -18.48 -12.85 16.03
C ALA A 108 -19.16 -11.77 15.16
N GLY A 109 -20.42 -12.01 14.78
CA GLY A 109 -21.18 -11.07 13.95
C GLY A 109 -21.60 -9.80 14.71
N GLY A 110 -22.03 -9.93 15.96
CA GLY A 110 -22.59 -8.81 16.75
C GLY A 110 -21.80 -7.48 16.74
N PRO A 111 -20.46 -7.50 16.88
CA PRO A 111 -19.65 -6.27 16.83
C PRO A 111 -19.77 -5.47 15.53
N GLU A 112 -20.19 -6.08 14.40
CA GLU A 112 -20.31 -5.35 13.12
C GLU A 112 -21.39 -4.26 13.13
N ASP A 113 -22.35 -4.37 14.06
CA ASP A 113 -23.43 -3.42 14.29
C ASP A 113 -23.09 -2.36 15.36
N ASP A 114 -21.94 -2.47 16.03
CA ASP A 114 -21.55 -1.59 17.12
C ASP A 114 -20.96 -0.26 16.62
N THR A 115 -21.82 0.74 16.51
CA THR A 115 -21.41 2.10 16.09
C THR A 115 -20.67 2.87 17.20
N GLU A 116 -20.87 2.54 18.47
CA GLU A 116 -20.18 3.20 19.59
C GLU A 116 -18.73 2.73 19.66
N GLU A 117 -18.50 1.42 19.46
CA GLU A 117 -17.17 0.84 19.34
C GLU A 117 -16.40 1.48 18.17
N ALA A 118 -17.03 1.60 17.00
CA ALA A 118 -16.40 2.24 15.83
C ALA A 118 -15.94 3.67 16.13
N ALA A 119 -16.81 4.46 16.75
CA ALA A 119 -16.52 5.85 17.14
C ALA A 119 -15.37 5.94 18.15
N ALA A 120 -15.40 5.08 19.16
CA ALA A 120 -14.34 4.98 20.16
C ALA A 120 -13.00 4.53 19.55
N ALA A 121 -13.01 3.57 18.63
CA ALA A 121 -11.82 3.08 17.94
C ALA A 121 -11.15 4.19 17.11
N VAL A 122 -11.94 4.95 16.34
CA VAL A 122 -11.45 6.12 15.59
C VAL A 122 -10.89 7.20 16.53
N ALA A 123 -11.54 7.45 17.66
CA ALA A 123 -11.07 8.40 18.66
C ALA A 123 -9.73 7.97 19.28
N ASN A 124 -9.62 6.71 19.68
CA ASN A 124 -8.44 6.14 20.34
C ASN A 124 -7.24 6.03 19.40
N ALA A 125 -7.48 5.84 18.09
CA ALA A 125 -6.43 5.92 17.08
C ALA A 125 -5.85 7.34 16.91
N GLY A 126 -6.55 8.36 17.43
CA GLY A 126 -6.14 9.76 17.37
C GLY A 126 -6.12 10.30 15.94
N LEU A 127 -7.09 9.90 15.12
CA LEU A 127 -7.18 10.34 13.72
C LEU A 127 -7.67 11.78 13.60
N GLY A 128 -7.11 12.52 12.65
CA GLY A 128 -7.49 13.89 12.32
C GLY A 128 -7.03 14.34 10.93
N LYS A 129 -6.94 15.66 10.71
CA LYS A 129 -6.68 16.30 9.40
C LYS A 129 -5.45 15.80 8.63
N GLY A 130 -4.43 15.33 9.35
CA GLY A 130 -3.20 14.78 8.78
C GLY A 130 -3.32 13.34 8.28
N ASP A 131 -4.40 12.64 8.63
CA ASP A 131 -4.49 11.19 8.52
C ASP A 131 -5.45 10.75 7.41
N CYS A 132 -5.49 9.46 7.15
CA CYS A 132 -6.41 8.82 6.22
C CYS A 132 -7.01 7.55 6.83
N LEU A 133 -8.32 7.35 6.65
CA LEU A 133 -9.03 6.13 7.00
C LEU A 133 -9.59 5.44 5.76
N ILE A 134 -9.28 4.16 5.60
CA ILE A 134 -9.89 3.25 4.62
C ILE A 134 -10.93 2.40 5.35
N ALA A 135 -12.21 2.53 5.01
CA ALA A 135 -13.23 1.62 5.50
C ALA A 135 -13.64 0.60 4.44
N ILE A 136 -13.85 -0.64 4.87
CA ILE A 136 -14.06 -1.77 3.97
C ILE A 136 -15.27 -2.56 4.43
N SER A 137 -16.24 -2.76 3.53
CA SER A 137 -17.41 -3.61 3.75
C SER A 137 -17.91 -4.13 2.42
N ALA A 138 -18.05 -5.45 2.27
CA ALA A 138 -18.58 -6.02 1.04
C ALA A 138 -20.00 -5.50 0.74
N SER A 139 -20.89 -5.55 1.73
CA SER A 139 -22.25 -5.02 1.61
C SER A 139 -22.27 -3.51 1.37
N GLY A 140 -21.28 -2.79 1.92
CA GLY A 140 -21.21 -1.33 1.95
C GLY A 140 -22.21 -0.70 2.93
N THR A 141 -22.85 -1.52 3.77
CA THR A 141 -23.87 -1.10 4.74
C THR A 141 -23.50 -1.46 6.19
N THR A 142 -22.38 -2.15 6.43
CA THR A 142 -21.94 -2.53 7.79
C THR A 142 -21.86 -1.30 8.71
N PRO A 143 -22.66 -1.22 9.79
CA PRO A 143 -22.75 -0.03 10.63
C PRO A 143 -21.40 0.42 11.21
N TYR A 144 -20.56 -0.51 11.67
CA TYR A 144 -19.23 -0.20 12.18
C TYR A 144 -18.37 0.56 11.14
N ALA A 145 -18.30 0.05 9.91
CA ALA A 145 -17.49 0.65 8.85
C ALA A 145 -18.05 2.02 8.39
N VAL A 146 -19.38 2.13 8.30
CA VAL A 146 -20.08 3.38 7.97
C VAL A 146 -19.78 4.45 9.01
N ARG A 147 -19.96 4.10 10.30
CA ARG A 147 -19.71 5.03 11.40
C ARG A 147 -18.24 5.45 11.49
N ALA A 148 -17.30 4.54 11.22
CA ALA A 148 -15.88 4.87 11.22
C ALA A 148 -15.52 5.94 10.17
N ILE A 149 -16.12 5.90 8.97
CA ILE A 149 -15.95 6.96 7.96
C ILE A 149 -16.55 8.29 8.43
N GLU A 150 -17.76 8.27 9.00
CA GLU A 150 -18.43 9.48 9.48
C GLU A 150 -17.58 10.19 10.54
N ASP A 151 -17.10 9.45 11.54
CA ASP A 151 -16.29 9.99 12.62
C ASP A 151 -14.91 10.47 12.13
N ALA A 152 -14.27 9.74 11.22
CA ALA A 152 -13.01 10.16 10.61
C ALA A 152 -13.17 11.48 9.82
N ARG A 153 -14.26 11.59 9.05
CA ARG A 153 -14.60 12.80 8.30
C ARG A 153 -14.87 13.98 9.23
N LEU A 154 -15.60 13.79 10.32
CA LEU A 154 -15.86 14.84 11.33
C LEU A 154 -14.56 15.35 11.96
N ARG A 155 -13.55 14.49 12.10
CA ARG A 155 -12.21 14.83 12.59
C ARG A 155 -11.29 15.43 11.50
N GLY A 156 -11.78 15.51 10.27
CA GLY A 156 -11.08 16.07 9.12
C GLY A 156 -10.10 15.12 8.42
N ALA A 157 -10.05 13.84 8.80
CA ALA A 157 -9.23 12.85 8.11
C ALA A 157 -9.74 12.61 6.69
N ALA A 158 -8.83 12.27 5.78
CA ALA A 158 -9.21 11.83 4.43
C ALA A 158 -9.91 10.47 4.52
N THR A 159 -10.95 10.25 3.73
CA THR A 159 -11.78 9.04 3.83
C THR A 159 -11.86 8.29 2.50
N ILE A 160 -11.53 7.00 2.54
CA ILE A 160 -11.61 6.08 1.41
C ILE A 160 -12.56 4.95 1.78
N ALA A 161 -13.48 4.60 0.89
CA ALA A 161 -14.36 3.46 1.05
C ALA A 161 -14.10 2.39 -0.01
N ILE A 162 -14.07 1.13 0.40
CA ILE A 162 -14.07 -0.04 -0.48
C ILE A 162 -15.34 -0.85 -0.22
N ALA A 163 -16.16 -1.05 -1.25
CA ALA A 163 -17.35 -1.88 -1.16
C ALA A 163 -17.66 -2.61 -2.46
N ASN A 164 -18.49 -3.65 -2.38
CA ASN A 164 -18.84 -4.49 -3.53
C ASN A 164 -20.23 -4.18 -4.12
N ASN A 165 -21.09 -3.52 -3.35
CA ASN A 165 -22.36 -3.00 -3.86
C ASN A 165 -22.23 -1.51 -4.23
N GLY A 166 -22.67 -1.17 -5.45
CA GLY A 166 -22.84 0.22 -5.88
C GLY A 166 -23.91 0.94 -5.07
N ASN A 167 -23.83 2.28 -5.03
CA ASN A 167 -24.78 3.12 -4.29
C ASN A 167 -24.97 2.70 -2.82
N SER A 168 -23.93 2.19 -2.17
CA SER A 168 -23.99 1.87 -0.75
C SER A 168 -23.77 3.12 0.13
N PRO A 169 -24.28 3.14 1.37
CA PRO A 169 -24.01 4.22 2.32
C PRO A 169 -22.52 4.53 2.47
N LEU A 170 -21.69 3.49 2.60
CA LEU A 170 -20.26 3.63 2.78
C LEU A 170 -19.59 4.39 1.63
N LEU A 171 -19.91 4.02 0.37
CA LEU A 171 -19.35 4.68 -0.81
C LEU A 171 -19.81 6.13 -0.96
N ARG A 172 -21.03 6.48 -0.53
CA ARG A 172 -21.54 7.86 -0.62
C ARG A 172 -20.90 8.81 0.40
N LEU A 173 -20.49 8.30 1.55
CA LEU A 173 -19.95 9.11 2.65
C LEU A 173 -18.46 9.44 2.45
N ALA A 174 -17.71 8.56 1.80
CA ALA A 174 -16.29 8.70 1.58
C ALA A 174 -15.94 9.81 0.57
N GLU A 175 -14.79 10.45 0.78
CA GLU A 175 -14.19 11.36 -0.20
C GLU A 175 -13.78 10.63 -1.48
N THR A 176 -13.22 9.41 -1.34
CA THR A 176 -12.89 8.54 -2.48
C THR A 176 -13.56 7.17 -2.35
N ALA A 177 -14.41 6.85 -3.32
CA ALA A 177 -15.12 5.58 -3.42
C ALA A 177 -14.39 4.61 -4.36
N ILE A 178 -14.13 3.40 -3.89
CA ILE A 178 -13.61 2.25 -4.65
C ILE A 178 -14.72 1.20 -4.69
N LEU A 179 -15.46 1.18 -5.79
CA LEU A 179 -16.47 0.17 -6.05
C LEU A 179 -15.82 -1.05 -6.71
N LEU A 180 -15.93 -2.20 -6.06
CA LEU A 180 -15.51 -3.51 -6.55
C LEU A 180 -16.77 -4.33 -6.89
N GLU A 181 -17.44 -3.97 -7.97
CA GLU A 181 -18.77 -4.52 -8.31
C GLU A 181 -18.71 -5.99 -8.75
N THR A 182 -18.51 -6.89 -7.78
CA THR A 182 -18.37 -8.32 -8.00
C THR A 182 -19.72 -8.95 -8.38
N PRO A 183 -19.72 -10.04 -9.17
CA PRO A 183 -20.92 -10.84 -9.39
C PRO A 183 -21.40 -11.47 -8.07
N PRO A 184 -22.64 -12.00 -8.04
CA PRO A 184 -23.14 -12.79 -6.91
C PRO A 184 -22.19 -13.94 -6.55
N GLU A 185 -22.12 -14.26 -5.26
CA GLU A 185 -21.29 -15.37 -4.77
C GLU A 185 -21.94 -16.72 -5.08
N LEU A 186 -21.13 -17.75 -5.37
CA LEU A 186 -21.65 -19.09 -5.65
C LEU A 186 -22.48 -19.65 -4.47
N ILE A 187 -22.04 -19.34 -3.25
CA ILE A 187 -22.84 -19.49 -2.03
C ILE A 187 -23.37 -18.10 -1.68
N ALA A 188 -24.67 -17.88 -1.86
CA ALA A 188 -25.32 -16.60 -1.63
C ALA A 188 -24.94 -16.01 -0.25
N GLY A 189 -24.56 -14.74 -0.22
CA GLY A 189 -24.12 -14.03 0.99
C GLY A 189 -22.69 -14.37 1.47
N SER A 190 -22.01 -15.39 0.91
CA SER A 190 -20.66 -15.79 1.34
C SER A 190 -19.56 -14.88 0.80
N THR A 191 -19.63 -13.60 1.11
CA THR A 191 -18.72 -12.53 0.65
C THR A 191 -17.27 -12.69 1.10
N ARG A 192 -16.97 -13.67 1.97
CA ARG A 192 -15.58 -14.09 2.25
C ARG A 192 -14.84 -14.64 1.02
N MET A 193 -15.57 -14.93 -0.05
CA MET A 193 -15.08 -15.56 -1.27
C MET A 193 -14.66 -14.52 -2.33
N GLY A 194 -15.47 -14.32 -3.37
CA GLY A 194 -15.14 -13.43 -4.49
C GLY A 194 -14.96 -11.98 -4.05
N ALA A 195 -15.87 -11.47 -3.22
CA ALA A 195 -15.80 -10.11 -2.70
C ALA A 195 -14.53 -9.88 -1.86
N GLY A 196 -14.20 -10.78 -0.94
CA GLY A 196 -12.96 -10.75 -0.16
C GLY A 196 -11.70 -10.83 -1.05
N THR A 197 -11.73 -11.65 -2.10
CA THR A 197 -10.64 -11.75 -3.09
C THR A 197 -10.43 -10.42 -3.81
N ALA A 198 -11.50 -9.79 -4.30
CA ALA A 198 -11.43 -8.49 -4.94
C ALA A 198 -10.90 -7.41 -3.98
N GLN A 199 -11.33 -7.44 -2.71
CA GLN A 199 -10.83 -6.53 -1.66
C GLN A 199 -9.33 -6.70 -1.43
N LYS A 200 -8.82 -7.93 -1.32
CA LYS A 200 -7.38 -8.20 -1.15
C LYS A 200 -6.57 -7.65 -2.32
N ILE A 201 -7.02 -7.91 -3.55
CA ILE A 201 -6.35 -7.40 -4.76
C ILE A 201 -6.33 -5.86 -4.74
N ALA A 202 -7.46 -5.21 -4.47
CA ALA A 202 -7.55 -3.76 -4.43
C ALA A 202 -6.66 -3.14 -3.34
N LEU A 203 -6.62 -3.74 -2.15
CA LEU A 203 -5.76 -3.32 -1.05
C LEU A 203 -4.28 -3.44 -1.42
N ASN A 204 -3.86 -4.58 -1.98
CA ASN A 204 -2.49 -4.76 -2.42
C ASN A 204 -2.08 -3.79 -3.55
N MET A 205 -2.98 -3.49 -4.48
CA MET A 205 -2.74 -2.46 -5.50
C MET A 205 -2.59 -1.07 -4.88
N LEU A 206 -3.49 -0.73 -3.94
CA LEU A 206 -3.52 0.56 -3.26
C LEU A 206 -2.26 0.80 -2.43
N SER A 207 -1.90 -0.15 -1.57
CA SER A 207 -0.74 -0.04 -0.68
C SER A 207 0.58 -0.08 -1.44
N THR A 208 0.70 -0.92 -2.47
CA THR A 208 1.89 -0.97 -3.33
C THR A 208 2.07 0.32 -4.12
N LEU A 209 1.02 0.87 -4.73
CA LEU A 209 1.11 2.14 -5.44
C LEU A 209 1.43 3.30 -4.50
N THR A 210 0.86 3.31 -3.29
CA THR A 210 1.21 4.26 -2.24
C THR A 210 2.71 4.19 -1.94
N ALA A 211 3.27 3.00 -1.77
CA ALA A 211 4.70 2.80 -1.52
C ALA A 211 5.58 3.26 -2.71
N ILE A 212 5.13 3.03 -3.95
CA ILE A 212 5.80 3.56 -5.15
C ILE A 212 5.83 5.09 -5.12
N HIS A 213 4.71 5.75 -4.79
CA HIS A 213 4.65 7.22 -4.68
C HIS A 213 5.56 7.78 -3.58
N LEU A 214 5.71 7.06 -2.47
CA LEU A 214 6.66 7.36 -1.39
C LEU A 214 8.12 7.06 -1.76
N GLY A 215 8.40 6.58 -2.97
CA GLY A 215 9.74 6.23 -3.42
C GLY A 215 10.31 4.98 -2.74
N HIS A 216 9.45 4.11 -2.20
CA HIS A 216 9.87 2.92 -1.48
C HIS A 216 10.18 1.72 -2.38
N VAL A 217 9.83 1.84 -3.66
CA VAL A 217 10.08 0.85 -4.72
C VAL A 217 10.87 1.50 -5.87
N HIS A 218 11.84 0.77 -6.41
CA HIS A 218 12.60 1.17 -7.61
C HIS A 218 12.79 -0.05 -8.51
N ASP A 219 12.27 0.00 -9.74
CA ASP A 219 12.35 -1.07 -10.74
C ASP A 219 11.96 -2.45 -10.21
N GLY A 220 10.89 -2.49 -9.42
CA GLY A 220 10.36 -3.71 -8.78
C GLY A 220 11.10 -4.11 -7.50
N TYR A 221 12.20 -3.46 -7.14
CA TYR A 221 12.90 -3.70 -5.88
C TYR A 221 12.34 -2.87 -4.73
N MET A 222 12.11 -3.53 -3.59
CA MET A 222 11.81 -2.85 -2.32
C MET A 222 13.09 -2.19 -1.79
N VAL A 223 13.24 -0.89 -2.01
CA VAL A 223 14.47 -0.17 -1.66
C VAL A 223 14.39 0.55 -0.32
N ASN A 224 13.23 0.55 0.33
CA ASN A 224 13.04 1.18 1.65
C ASN A 224 13.13 0.18 2.83
N LEU A 225 13.55 -1.05 2.57
CA LEU A 225 13.73 -2.04 3.65
C LEU A 225 15.00 -1.73 4.46
N MET A 226 14.92 -1.96 5.77
CA MET A 226 16.10 -1.93 6.66
C MET A 226 16.62 -3.34 6.87
N ALA A 227 17.91 -3.54 6.60
CA ALA A 227 18.56 -4.84 6.71
C ALA A 227 19.00 -5.16 8.17
N ASP A 228 18.03 -5.41 9.05
CA ASP A 228 18.25 -5.63 10.49
C ASP A 228 18.53 -7.09 10.90
N ASN A 229 18.30 -8.06 10.00
CA ASN A 229 18.56 -9.48 10.23
C ASN A 229 19.31 -10.13 9.06
N ILE A 230 19.89 -11.31 9.30
CA ILE A 230 20.75 -12.04 8.34
C ILE A 230 20.08 -12.19 6.96
N LYS A 231 18.82 -12.66 6.93
CA LYS A 231 18.08 -12.86 5.67
C LYS A 231 17.83 -11.54 4.92
N LEU A 232 17.53 -10.46 5.65
CA LEU A 232 17.33 -9.14 5.03
C LEU A 232 18.63 -8.53 4.56
N ARG A 233 19.77 -8.78 5.21
CA ARG A 233 21.10 -8.35 4.73
C ARG A 233 21.46 -8.95 3.39
N ASP A 234 21.27 -10.26 3.22
CA ASP A 234 21.54 -10.93 1.94
C ASP A 234 20.62 -10.44 0.82
N ARG A 235 19.34 -10.20 1.14
CA ARG A 235 18.39 -9.60 0.19
C ARG A 235 18.80 -8.17 -0.18
N ALA A 236 19.12 -7.35 0.81
CA ALA A 236 19.53 -5.97 0.62
C ALA A 236 20.80 -5.86 -0.22
N ALA A 237 21.82 -6.67 0.05
CA ALA A 237 23.06 -6.69 -0.73
C ALA A 237 22.80 -7.05 -2.19
N ARG A 238 21.92 -8.04 -2.47
CA ARG A 238 21.50 -8.37 -3.84
C ARG A 238 20.76 -7.22 -4.54
N ILE A 239 19.92 -6.48 -3.82
CA ILE A 239 19.22 -5.32 -4.37
C ILE A 239 20.23 -4.21 -4.70
N VAL A 240 21.14 -3.89 -3.76
CA VAL A 240 22.18 -2.88 -3.98
C VAL A 240 23.04 -3.26 -5.19
N ALA A 241 23.48 -4.52 -5.29
CA ALA A 241 24.25 -5.03 -6.43
C ALA A 241 23.48 -4.88 -7.76
N ALA A 242 22.23 -5.32 -7.80
CA ALA A 242 21.40 -5.26 -8.99
C ALA A 242 21.14 -3.82 -9.47
N VAL A 243 20.83 -2.90 -8.55
CA VAL A 243 20.52 -1.51 -8.90
C VAL A 243 21.78 -0.69 -9.23
N SER A 244 22.89 -0.94 -8.53
CA SER A 244 24.13 -0.19 -8.73
C SER A 244 25.05 -0.74 -9.83
N GLY A 245 24.81 -1.98 -10.29
CA GLY A 245 25.71 -2.69 -11.20
C GLY A 245 27.02 -3.16 -10.56
N ARG A 246 27.15 -3.09 -9.22
CA ARG A 246 28.34 -3.53 -8.48
C ARG A 246 28.29 -5.00 -8.11
N GLY A 247 29.45 -5.57 -7.79
CA GLY A 247 29.54 -6.93 -7.25
C GLY A 247 28.88 -7.05 -5.87
N THR A 248 28.44 -8.26 -5.51
CA THR A 248 27.77 -8.53 -4.23
C THR A 248 28.60 -8.18 -3.01
N ASP A 249 29.92 -8.39 -3.07
CA ASP A 249 30.82 -8.10 -1.94
C ASP A 249 30.98 -6.60 -1.71
N GLU A 250 31.10 -5.82 -2.80
CA GLU A 250 31.12 -4.37 -2.73
C GLU A 250 29.77 -3.83 -2.23
N ALA A 251 28.66 -4.37 -2.76
CA ALA A 251 27.32 -4.04 -2.31
C ALA A 251 27.11 -4.31 -0.82
N ALA A 252 27.60 -5.43 -0.30
CA ALA A 252 27.53 -5.77 1.13
C ALA A 252 28.34 -4.77 1.98
N ARG A 253 29.54 -4.38 1.55
CA ARG A 253 30.35 -3.36 2.25
C ARG A 253 29.68 -1.99 2.25
N LEU A 254 29.07 -1.59 1.14
CA LEU A 254 28.35 -0.32 1.03
C LEU A 254 27.08 -0.32 1.88
N LEU A 255 26.39 -1.47 1.98
CA LEU A 255 25.25 -1.66 2.86
C LEU A 255 25.64 -1.59 4.33
N GLU A 256 26.78 -2.16 4.72
CA GLU A 256 27.32 -2.02 6.08
C GLU A 256 27.67 -0.55 6.37
N LYS A 257 28.36 0.12 5.44
CA LYS A 257 28.70 1.55 5.55
C LYS A 257 27.46 2.44 5.68
N SER A 258 26.34 2.05 5.08
CA SER A 258 25.06 2.78 5.18
C SER A 258 24.23 2.41 6.41
N GLY A 259 24.74 1.58 7.32
CA GLY A 259 23.97 1.11 8.48
C GLY A 259 22.78 0.23 8.12
N GLY A 260 22.83 -0.45 6.96
CA GLY A 260 21.75 -1.30 6.46
C GLY A 260 20.71 -0.57 5.61
N ALA A 261 20.88 0.73 5.33
CA ALA A 261 19.99 1.51 4.48
C ALA A 261 20.29 1.29 2.98
N VAL A 262 19.35 0.64 2.28
CA VAL A 262 19.53 0.24 0.86
C VAL A 262 19.68 1.43 -0.07
N LYS A 263 18.81 2.44 0.01
CA LYS A 263 18.90 3.64 -0.86
C LYS A 263 20.24 4.36 -0.70
N THR A 264 20.68 4.54 0.54
CA THR A 264 21.95 5.19 0.87
C THR A 264 23.13 4.38 0.31
N ALA A 265 23.12 3.05 0.46
CA ALA A 265 24.15 2.17 -0.13
C ALA A 265 24.21 2.29 -1.66
N ILE A 266 23.06 2.38 -2.32
CA ILE A 266 22.99 2.57 -3.78
C ILE A 266 23.58 3.93 -4.18
N LEU A 267 23.28 5.01 -3.46
CA LEU A 267 23.85 6.33 -3.76
C LEU A 267 25.36 6.40 -3.49
N LEU A 268 25.85 5.72 -2.46
CA LEU A 268 27.29 5.56 -2.24
C LEU A 268 27.95 4.81 -3.43
N ALA A 269 27.32 3.74 -3.92
CA ALA A 269 27.78 3.02 -5.11
C ALA A 269 27.79 3.89 -6.38
N ALA A 270 26.84 4.81 -6.48
CA ALA A 270 26.73 5.80 -7.55
C ALA A 270 27.75 6.95 -7.40
N GLY A 271 28.43 7.08 -6.26
CA GLY A 271 29.50 8.04 -6.02
C GLY A 271 29.13 9.22 -5.14
N ALA A 272 28.14 9.09 -4.25
CA ALA A 272 27.95 10.06 -3.17
C ALA A 272 29.16 10.05 -2.22
N ASP A 273 29.59 11.25 -1.80
CA ASP A 273 30.84 11.43 -1.05
C ASP A 273 30.78 10.82 0.37
N SER A 274 29.61 10.83 1.00
CA SER A 274 29.36 10.29 2.34
C SER A 274 27.92 9.80 2.50
N THR A 275 27.64 9.11 3.62
CA THR A 275 26.27 8.74 4.02
C THR A 275 25.37 9.96 4.17
N ASP A 276 25.91 11.04 4.75
CA ASP A 276 25.17 12.28 4.98
C ASP A 276 24.87 12.99 3.66
N ALA A 277 25.83 13.01 2.73
CA ALA A 277 25.62 13.54 1.39
C ALA A 277 24.55 12.73 0.63
N ALA A 278 24.61 11.40 0.69
CA ALA A 278 23.59 10.53 0.11
C ALA A 278 22.20 10.78 0.72
N GLN A 279 22.11 10.92 2.05
CA GLN A 279 20.85 11.20 2.75
C GLN A 279 20.25 12.55 2.32
N LYS A 280 21.08 13.60 2.24
CA LYS A 280 20.65 14.91 1.75
C LYS A 280 20.13 14.85 0.31
N ILE A 281 20.81 14.12 -0.58
CA ILE A 281 20.36 13.93 -1.96
C ILE A 281 19.01 13.21 -2.00
N LEU A 282 18.79 12.20 -1.14
CA LEU A 282 17.50 11.52 -1.03
C LEU A 282 16.40 12.47 -0.55
N GLU A 283 16.68 13.32 0.44
CA GLU A 283 15.72 14.30 0.95
C GLU A 283 15.30 15.30 -0.14
N GLU A 284 16.28 15.88 -0.85
CA GLU A 284 16.02 16.78 -1.98
C GLU A 284 15.26 16.09 -3.13
N ALA A 285 15.47 14.79 -3.32
CA ALA A 285 14.77 13.96 -4.29
C ALA A 285 13.41 13.43 -3.80
N GLY A 286 12.92 13.85 -2.63
CA GLY A 286 11.65 13.37 -2.08
C GLY A 286 11.65 11.87 -1.80
N GLN A 287 12.78 11.35 -1.31
CA GLN A 287 13.05 9.94 -1.01
C GLN A 287 12.96 8.98 -2.22
N LYS A 288 12.95 9.51 -3.45
CA LYS A 288 12.90 8.73 -4.68
C LYS A 288 14.30 8.50 -5.24
N LEU A 289 14.64 7.24 -5.48
CA LEU A 289 15.98 6.85 -5.91
C LEU A 289 16.33 7.32 -7.32
N ARG A 290 15.37 7.30 -8.26
CA ARG A 290 15.63 7.66 -9.66
C ARG A 290 16.05 9.14 -9.81
N PRO A 291 15.34 10.13 -9.25
CA PRO A 291 15.82 11.52 -9.25
C PRO A 291 17.15 11.71 -8.50
N ALA A 292 17.34 11.00 -7.37
CA ALA A 292 18.58 11.06 -6.60
C ALA A 292 19.81 10.60 -7.41
N LEU A 293 19.69 9.51 -8.16
CA LEU A 293 20.75 9.02 -9.06
C LEU A 293 21.07 10.03 -10.16
N SER A 294 20.04 10.61 -10.79
CA SER A 294 20.23 11.64 -11.82
C SER A 294 20.95 12.89 -11.30
N ALA A 295 20.71 13.29 -10.04
CA ALA A 295 21.40 14.41 -9.42
C ALA A 295 22.92 14.16 -9.27
N ILE A 296 23.32 12.92 -8.92
CA ILE A 296 24.72 12.53 -8.82
C ILE A 296 25.39 12.54 -10.20
N GLU A 297 24.75 11.98 -11.23
CA GLU A 297 25.27 11.97 -12.60
C GLU A 297 25.46 13.39 -13.16
N GLY A 298 24.47 14.28 -12.98
CA GLY A 298 24.57 15.68 -13.37
C GLY A 298 25.70 16.43 -12.67
N SER A 299 25.93 16.14 -11.38
CA SER A 299 27.05 16.73 -10.61
C SER A 299 28.42 16.28 -11.12
N LYS A 300 28.55 15.04 -11.60
CA LYS A 300 29.78 14.53 -12.23
C LYS A 300 30.06 15.22 -13.56
N GLY A 301 29.03 15.42 -14.39
CA GLY A 301 29.14 16.18 -15.64
C GLY A 301 29.52 17.65 -15.43
N SER A 302 29.02 18.27 -14.36
CA SER A 302 29.35 19.65 -13.99
C SER A 302 30.78 19.77 -13.44
N LYS A 303 31.23 18.87 -12.54
CA LYS A 303 32.62 18.85 -12.05
C LYS A 303 33.63 18.58 -13.17
N ALA A 304 33.31 17.71 -14.13
CA ALA A 304 34.16 17.44 -15.30
C ALA A 304 34.29 18.66 -16.23
N SER A 305 33.23 19.45 -16.41
CA SER A 305 33.26 20.66 -17.25
C SER A 305 33.96 21.86 -16.61
N VAL A 306 34.02 21.93 -15.28
CA VAL A 306 34.81 22.94 -14.54
C VAL A 306 36.31 22.65 -14.60
N LEU A 307 36.72 21.38 -14.63
CA LEU A 307 38.14 20.97 -14.72
C LEU A 307 38.79 21.22 -16.09
N ILE A 308 38.01 21.44 -17.16
CA ILE A 308 38.52 21.69 -18.52
C ILE A 308 38.78 23.19 -18.78
N LYS A 309 38.39 24.10 -17.86
CA LYS A 309 38.45 25.56 -18.08
C LYS A 309 39.65 26.30 -17.47
N THR A 310 40.72 25.60 -17.06
CA THR A 310 41.92 26.25 -16.52
C THR A 310 43.20 25.80 -17.20
N GLU A 311 43.41 26.24 -18.45
CA GLU A 311 44.75 26.54 -18.96
C GLU A 311 44.69 27.91 -19.66
N PRO A 312 45.41 28.94 -19.17
CA PRO A 312 45.64 30.13 -19.95
C PRO A 312 46.79 29.84 -20.92
N GLU A 313 46.51 29.92 -22.23
CA GLU A 313 47.55 30.00 -23.27
C GLU A 313 48.47 31.19 -22.96
N LYS A 314 49.70 30.87 -22.54
CA LYS A 314 50.85 31.77 -22.68
C LYS A 314 51.66 31.30 -23.87
N GLY A 315 51.54 31.99 -25.00
CA GLY A 315 52.48 31.96 -26.12
C GLY A 315 52.49 33.35 -26.76
N GLN A 316 53.41 34.22 -26.33
CA GLN A 316 54.70 34.50 -26.98
C GLN A 316 54.59 35.39 -28.24
N GLN A 317 55.08 36.62 -28.05
CA GLN A 317 55.54 37.55 -29.10
C GLN A 317 56.67 36.93 -29.93
N GLY A 318 56.71 37.27 -31.22
CA GLY A 318 57.88 37.08 -32.08
C GLY A 318 57.59 37.42 -33.54
N ASP A 319 58.08 38.61 -33.95
CA ASP A 319 58.19 39.24 -35.28
C ASP A 319 56.92 39.59 -36.10
#